data_AF-A0A1M6XSL1-F1
#
_entry.id   AF-A0A1M6XSL1-F1
#
_cell.length_a   1.000
_cell.length_b   1.000
_cell.length_c   1.000
_cell.angle_alpha   90.00
_cell.angle_beta   90.00
_cell.angle_gamma   90.00
#
_symmetry.space_group_name_H-M   'P 1'
#
loop_
_entity.id
_entity.type
_entity.pdbx_description
1 polymer ?
#
loop_
_entity_poly.entity_id
_entity_poly.type
_entity_poly.pdbx_seq_one_letter_code
_entity_poly.pdbx_strand_id
1 'polypeptide(L)'
;MWLEVLRKRYNERYGHAEPVVINSGYRSPQLNRKVGGEPTSNHLTGCAADIRVYGKEQLLRYATILLDYADETHQDFDELLMEKNRHNKPWLHFAVRPQGNRRKTDFMVV
;
A
#
# COMPACT_ATOMS: atom_id res chain seq x y z
N MET A 1 -3.35 -7.99 9.55
CA MET A 1 -2.35 -7.50 10.54
C MET A 1 -1.48 -6.36 9.98
N TRP A 2 -1.03 -6.44 8.72
CA TRP A 2 -0.17 -5.44 8.05
C TRP A 2 -0.47 -3.95 8.31
N LEU A 3 -1.69 -3.46 8.05
CA LEU A 3 -2.00 -2.03 8.20
C LEU A 3 -1.95 -1.55 9.66
N GLU A 4 -2.31 -2.40 10.61
CA GLU A 4 -2.21 -2.09 12.04
C GLU A 4 -0.74 -2.06 12.49
N VAL A 5 0.09 -2.97 11.97
CA VAL A 5 1.54 -2.95 12.20
C VAL A 5 2.17 -1.69 11.63
N LEU A 6 1.79 -1.29 10.40
CA LEU A 6 2.23 -0.05 9.79
C LEU A 6 1.90 1.15 10.68
N ARG A 7 0.64 1.25 11.12
CA ARG A 7 0.18 2.33 12.01
C ARG A 7 0.99 2.37 13.30
N LYS A 8 1.11 1.23 13.98
CA LYS A 8 1.80 1.11 15.26
C LYS A 8 3.28 1.46 15.15
N ARG A 9 4.02 0.81 14.24
CA ARG A 9 5.47 1.03 14.07
C ARG A 9 5.80 2.45 13.62
N TYR A 10 4.97 3.04 12.74
CA TYR A 10 5.18 4.42 12.33
C TYR A 10 5.03 5.39 13.51
N ASN A 11 3.97 5.21 14.29
CA ASN A 11 3.69 6.04 15.46
C ASN A 11 4.79 5.88 16.53
N GLU A 12 5.24 4.66 16.80
CA GLU A 12 6.33 4.37 17.74
C GLU A 12 7.67 4.94 17.30
N ARG A 13 8.04 4.81 16.02
CA ARG A 13 9.36 5.23 15.51
C ARG A 13 9.50 6.74 15.33
N TYR A 14 8.41 7.43 15.01
CA TYR A 14 8.44 8.84 14.60
C TYR A 14 7.65 9.78 15.52
N GLY A 15 7.13 9.28 16.65
CA GLY A 15 6.50 10.11 17.68
C GLY A 15 5.15 10.72 17.26
N HIS A 16 4.43 10.02 16.38
CA HIS A 16 3.12 10.46 15.89
C HIS A 16 1.99 9.69 16.58
N ALA A 17 0.82 10.31 16.72
CA ALA A 17 -0.43 9.65 17.09
C ALA A 17 -1.40 9.65 15.88
N GLU A 18 -0.87 9.34 14.70
CA GLU A 18 -1.58 9.52 13.43
C GLU A 18 -2.31 8.23 13.02
N PRO A 19 -3.49 8.35 12.39
CA PRO A 19 -4.12 7.22 11.73
C PRO A 19 -3.41 6.91 10.39
N VAL A 20 -3.46 5.64 9.97
CA VAL A 20 -3.19 5.28 8.58
C VAL A 20 -4.47 5.55 7.78
N VAL A 21 -4.40 6.46 6.81
CA VAL A 21 -5.57 6.87 6.02
C VAL A 21 -5.61 6.10 4.71
N ILE A 22 -6.69 5.33 4.49
CA ILE A 22 -6.90 4.55 3.27
C ILE A 22 -7.74 5.35 2.28
N ASN A 23 -7.21 5.56 1.07
CA ASN A 23 -7.95 6.21 -0.02
C ASN A 23 -8.90 5.22 -0.70
N SER A 24 -8.46 3.97 -0.90
CA SER A 24 -9.29 2.93 -1.49
C SER A 24 -8.84 1.53 -1.07
N GLY A 25 -9.78 0.59 -1.06
CA GLY A 25 -9.58 -0.84 -0.73
C GLY A 25 -10.23 -1.71 -1.80
N TYR A 26 -11.20 -2.55 -1.44
CA TYR A 26 -11.99 -3.25 -2.44
C TYR A 26 -12.65 -2.28 -3.44
N ARG A 27 -12.61 -2.63 -4.73
CA ARG A 27 -13.35 -1.95 -5.81
C ARG A 27 -14.25 -2.95 -6.51
N SER A 28 -15.51 -2.58 -6.72
CA SER A 28 -16.38 -3.36 -7.60
C SER A 28 -15.86 -3.35 -9.04
N PRO A 29 -16.17 -4.36 -9.87
CA PRO A 29 -15.77 -4.37 -11.28
C PRO A 29 -16.20 -3.10 -12.04
N GLN A 30 -17.39 -2.57 -11.73
CA GLN A 30 -17.89 -1.33 -12.34
C GLN A 30 -17.03 -0.13 -11.93
N LEU A 31 -16.70 -0.01 -10.64
CA LEU A 31 -15.86 1.08 -10.15
C LEU A 31 -14.44 0.97 -10.71
N ASN A 32 -13.84 -0.23 -10.70
CA ASN A 32 -12.50 -0.46 -11.22
C ASN A 32 -12.38 -0.03 -12.68
N ARG A 33 -13.33 -0.42 -13.54
CA ARG A 33 -13.38 0.05 -14.93
C ARG A 33 -13.54 1.56 -15.04
N LYS A 34 -14.41 2.15 -14.22
CA LYS A 34 -14.68 3.60 -14.25
C LYS A 34 -13.44 4.44 -13.90
N VAL A 35 -12.56 3.94 -13.03
CA VAL A 35 -11.31 4.62 -12.64
C VAL A 35 -10.11 4.20 -13.49
N GLY A 36 -10.31 3.40 -14.54
CA GLY A 36 -9.24 2.91 -15.40
C GLY A 36 -8.31 1.88 -14.73
N GLY A 37 -8.79 1.17 -13.71
CA GLY A 37 -8.02 0.16 -13.01
C GLY A 37 -7.84 -1.13 -13.82
N GLU A 38 -6.72 -1.81 -13.57
CA GLU A 38 -6.37 -3.05 -14.25
C GLU A 38 -7.40 -4.17 -14.01
N PRO A 39 -7.77 -4.96 -15.03
CA PRO A 39 -8.74 -6.06 -14.89
C PRO A 39 -8.31 -7.16 -13.91
N THR A 40 -7.01 -7.29 -13.65
CA THR A 40 -6.42 -8.25 -12.72
C THR A 40 -5.96 -7.61 -11.41
N SER A 41 -6.42 -6.38 -11.12
CA SER A 41 -6.03 -5.65 -9.92
C SER A 41 -6.44 -6.36 -8.63
N ASN A 42 -5.55 -6.34 -7.63
CA ASN A 42 -5.83 -6.82 -6.28
C ASN A 42 -6.95 -6.05 -5.55
N HIS A 43 -7.34 -4.86 -6.04
CA HIS A 43 -8.53 -4.17 -5.52
C HIS A 43 -9.83 -4.95 -5.81
N LEU A 44 -9.89 -5.72 -6.90
CA LEU A 44 -11.07 -6.51 -7.27
C LEU A 44 -11.29 -7.71 -6.34
N THR A 45 -10.27 -8.11 -5.58
CA THR A 45 -10.34 -9.21 -4.60
C THR A 45 -10.26 -8.72 -3.16
N GLY A 46 -10.27 -7.39 -2.94
CA GLY A 46 -10.12 -6.81 -1.61
C GLY A 46 -8.75 -7.04 -0.97
N CYS A 47 -7.75 -7.42 -1.78
CA CYS A 47 -6.40 -7.75 -1.34
C CYS A 47 -5.46 -6.54 -1.35
N ALA A 48 -5.87 -5.41 -1.95
CA ALA A 48 -5.08 -4.18 -2.02
C ALA A 48 -5.71 -3.01 -1.26
N ALA A 49 -4.83 -2.12 -0.80
CA ALA A 49 -5.17 -0.83 -0.23
C ALA A 49 -4.24 0.27 -0.79
N ASP A 50 -4.84 1.40 -1.19
CA ASP A 50 -4.10 2.63 -1.48
C ASP A 50 -4.03 3.48 -0.22
N ILE A 51 -2.83 3.68 0.29
CA ILE A 51 -2.57 4.36 1.55
C ILE A 51 -2.12 5.79 1.25
N ARG A 52 -2.86 6.77 1.78
CA ARG A 52 -2.52 8.18 1.67
C ARG A 52 -1.23 8.47 2.42
N VAL A 53 -0.43 9.37 1.84
CA VAL A 53 0.76 9.93 2.47
C VAL A 53 0.76 11.46 2.32
N TYR A 54 1.42 12.16 3.25
CA TYR A 54 1.58 13.61 3.21
C TYR A 54 2.72 14.06 2.27
N GLY A 55 3.67 13.17 1.97
CA GLY A 55 4.79 13.46 1.09
C GLY A 55 5.73 12.27 0.92
N LYS A 56 6.82 12.48 0.17
CA LYS A 56 7.81 11.44 -0.17
C LYS A 56 8.48 10.82 1.05
N GLU A 57 8.75 11.61 2.09
CA GLU A 57 9.39 11.12 3.31
C GLU A 57 8.51 10.08 4.02
N GLN A 58 7.22 10.38 4.20
CA GLN A 58 6.28 9.42 4.80
C GLN A 58 6.07 8.19 3.90
N LEU A 59 6.05 8.38 2.58
CA LEU A 59 5.97 7.28 1.61
C LEU A 59 7.11 6.28 1.78
N LEU A 60 8.35 6.78 1.83
CA LEU A 60 9.54 5.95 2.04
C LEU A 60 9.47 5.23 3.39
N ARG A 61 9.10 5.94 4.47
CA ARG A 61 8.96 5.35 5.81
C ARG A 61 7.94 4.23 5.86
N TYR A 62 6.77 4.42 5.24
CA TYR A 62 5.74 3.39 5.19
C TYR A 62 6.20 2.17 4.41
N ALA A 63 6.84 2.38 3.26
CA ALA A 63 7.41 1.30 2.46
C ALA A 63 8.47 0.52 3.24
N THR A 64 9.41 1.21 3.90
CA THR A 64 10.45 0.57 4.74
C THR A 64 9.83 -0.25 5.87
N ILE A 65 8.85 0.28 6.59
CA ILE A 65 8.19 -0.46 7.69
C ILE A 65 7.54 -1.75 7.19
N LEU A 66 6.90 -1.72 6.02
CA LEU A 66 6.25 -2.90 5.44
C LEU A 66 7.28 -3.93 4.95
N LEU A 67 8.40 -3.49 4.38
CA LEU A 67 9.51 -4.36 3.99
C LEU A 67 10.16 -5.02 5.22
N ASP A 68 10.51 -4.22 6.23
CA ASP A 68 11.11 -4.71 7.48
C ASP A 68 10.18 -5.75 8.13
N TYR A 69 8.88 -5.45 8.21
CA TYR A 69 7.90 -6.38 8.79
C TYR A 69 7.76 -7.68 7.99
N ALA A 70 7.80 -7.60 6.65
CA ALA A 70 7.77 -8.79 5.80
C ALA A 70 8.96 -9.71 6.08
N ASP A 71 10.17 -9.13 6.17
CA ASP A 71 11.41 -9.87 6.37
C ASP A 71 11.50 -10.46 7.78
N GLU A 72 11.14 -9.68 8.81
CA GLU A 72 11.17 -10.12 10.22
C GLU A 72 10.17 -11.24 10.52
N THR A 73 9.02 -11.26 9.83
CA THR A 73 7.97 -12.24 10.08
C THR A 73 7.95 -13.39 9.09
N HIS A 74 8.82 -13.34 8.07
CA HIS A 74 8.80 -14.27 6.93
C HIS A 74 7.42 -14.36 6.26
N GLN A 75 6.66 -13.26 6.26
CA GLN A 75 5.38 -13.14 5.56
C GLN A 75 5.58 -12.36 4.27
N ASP A 76 5.15 -12.92 3.14
CA ASP A 76 5.20 -12.22 1.86
C ASP A 76 3.95 -11.38 1.59
N PHE A 77 4.16 -10.34 0.78
CA PHE A 77 3.13 -9.48 0.20
C PHE A 77 3.17 -9.60 -1.32
N ASP A 78 2.09 -9.22 -1.99
CA ASP A 78 2.03 -9.32 -3.45
C ASP A 78 2.64 -8.10 -4.14
N GLU A 79 2.24 -6.89 -3.73
CA GLU A 79 2.65 -5.63 -4.36
C GLU A 79 2.91 -4.56 -3.30
N LEU A 80 4.01 -3.82 -3.46
CA LEU A 80 4.34 -2.60 -2.71
C LEU A 80 4.81 -1.55 -3.73
N LEU A 81 3.91 -0.68 -4.16
CA LEU A 81 4.13 0.24 -5.27
C LEU A 81 4.00 1.69 -4.79
N MET A 82 4.91 2.55 -5.22
CA MET A 82 4.83 3.99 -5.03
C MET A 82 4.18 4.61 -6.27
N GLU A 83 2.94 5.06 -6.13
CA GLU A 83 2.15 5.61 -7.24
C GLU A 83 1.86 7.09 -7.01
N LYS A 84 1.42 7.80 -8.07
CA LYS A 84 0.99 9.20 -7.98
C LYS A 84 -0.16 9.47 -8.94
N ASN A 85 -0.92 10.53 -8.67
CA ASN A 85 -1.92 11.00 -9.61
C ASN A 85 -1.30 11.95 -10.63
N ARG A 86 -2.10 12.39 -11.62
CA ARG A 86 -1.71 13.40 -12.62
C ARG A 86 -1.18 14.74 -12.05
N HIS A 87 -1.37 14.99 -10.76
CA HIS A 87 -0.90 16.19 -10.05
C HIS A 87 0.33 15.89 -9.17
N ASN A 88 1.03 14.77 -9.40
CA ASN A 88 2.19 14.33 -8.62
C ASN A 88 1.92 14.13 -7.12
N LYS A 89 0.66 13.92 -6.71
CA LYS A 89 0.32 13.58 -5.33
C LYS A 89 0.48 12.07 -5.12
N PRO A 90 1.42 11.62 -4.27
CA PRO A 90 1.71 10.20 -4.14
C PRO A 90 0.76 9.46 -3.20
N TRP A 91 0.72 8.14 -3.34
CA TRP A 91 0.21 7.17 -2.36
C TRP A 91 1.07 5.91 -2.37
N LEU A 92 0.91 5.08 -1.34
CA LEU A 92 1.50 3.74 -1.29
C LEU A 92 0.43 2.72 -1.62
N HIS A 93 0.58 1.99 -2.71
CA HIS A 93 -0.24 0.83 -3.01
C HIS A 93 0.36 -0.39 -2.33
N PHE A 94 -0.42 -1.07 -1.50
CA PHE A 94 0.01 -2.27 -0.81
C PHE A 94 -1.01 -3.38 -0.98
N ALA A 95 -0.55 -4.54 -1.45
CA ALA A 95 -1.40 -5.70 -1.68
C ALA A 95 -0.85 -6.96 -1.01
N VAL A 96 -1.74 -7.75 -0.41
CA VAL A 96 -1.44 -9.07 0.15
C VAL A 96 -2.55 -10.03 -0.27
N ARG A 97 -2.18 -11.10 -0.96
CA ARG A 97 -3.09 -12.15 -1.39
C ARG A 97 -3.04 -13.32 -0.39
N PRO A 98 -4.10 -14.15 -0.31
CA PRO A 98 -4.07 -15.36 0.50
C PRO A 98 -2.96 -16.35 0.07
N GLN A 99 -2.62 -16.36 -1.22
CA GLN A 99 -1.62 -17.25 -1.81
C GLN A 99 -0.96 -16.60 -3.04
N GLY A 100 0.24 -17.05 -3.40
CA GLY A 100 0.93 -16.62 -4.61
C GLY A 100 1.37 -15.15 -4.58
N ASN A 101 1.77 -14.67 -3.40
CA ASN A 101 2.36 -13.34 -3.21
C ASN A 101 3.71 -13.25 -3.96
N ARG A 102 3.85 -12.25 -4.83
CA ARG A 102 5.00 -12.12 -5.75
C ARG A 102 6.16 -11.27 -5.22
N ARG A 103 5.98 -10.57 -4.10
CA ARG A 103 6.92 -9.57 -3.57
C ARG A 103 7.32 -8.53 -4.63
N LYS A 104 6.35 -8.08 -5.44
CA LYS A 104 6.59 -7.07 -6.47
C LYS A 104 6.77 -5.71 -5.81
N THR A 105 7.89 -5.04 -6.11
CA THR A 105 8.13 -3.66 -5.69
C THR A 105 8.31 -2.76 -6.91
N ASP A 106 7.78 -1.55 -6.83
CA ASP A 106 8.07 -0.51 -7.82
C ASP A 106 8.13 0.86 -7.12
N PHE A 107 9.27 1.52 -7.24
CA PHE A 107 9.56 2.81 -6.61
C PHE A 107 9.74 3.93 -7.65
N MET A 108 9.57 3.63 -8.95
CA MET A 108 9.67 4.59 -10.05
C MET A 108 8.28 4.90 -10.59
N VAL A 109 7.81 6.11 -10.32
CA VAL A 109 6.40 6.44 -10.54
C VAL A 109 6.10 6.72 -12.01
N VAL A 110 5.29 5.86 -12.62
CA VAL A 110 4.42 6.17 -13.78
C VAL A 110 3.50 7.34 -13.40
#